data_AF-A0A4S1DV54-F1
#
_entry.id   AF-A0A4S1DV54-F1
#
_cell.length_a   1.000
_cell.length_b   1.000
_cell.length_c   1.000
_cell.angle_alpha   90.00
_cell.angle_beta   90.00
_cell.angle_gamma   90.00
#
_symmetry.space_group_name_H-M   'P 1'
#
loop_
_entity.id
_entity.type
_entity.pdbx_description
1 polymer ?
#
loop_
_entity_poly.entity_id
_entity_poly.type
_entity_poly.pdbx_seq_one_letter_code
_entity_poly.pdbx_strand_id
1 'polypeptide(L)'
;MFRNIVSVCFSIIFLVFLSAPTVITMVDDSIDVSFFFASSEEEEKGGKKDKDVEILVFDLNMNELEFASNESENNLEYYFKNYPKPHLNLISPPPELHIL
;
A
#
# COMPACT_ATOMS: atom_id res chain seq x y z
N MET A 1 12.96 35.67 21.82
CA MET A 1 12.60 34.25 22.06
C MET A 1 11.52 33.73 21.12
N PHE A 2 10.39 34.44 20.92
CA PHE A 2 9.28 34.01 20.06
C PHE A 2 9.68 33.62 18.63
N ARG A 3 10.58 34.39 18.02
CA ARG A 3 11.10 34.13 16.65
C ARG A 3 11.76 32.75 16.50
N ASN A 4 12.45 32.28 17.54
CA ASN A 4 13.10 30.97 17.55
C ASN A 4 12.08 29.87 17.85
N ILE A 5 11.07 30.14 18.67
CA ILE A 5 9.96 29.22 18.94
C ILE A 5 9.18 28.89 17.67
N VAL A 6 8.88 29.89 16.85
CA VAL A 6 8.20 29.68 15.57
C VAL A 6 9.04 28.79 14.64
N SER A 7 10.35 29.07 14.56
CA SER A 7 11.26 28.26 13.75
C SER A 7 11.34 26.81 14.25
N VAL A 8 11.39 26.59 15.56
CA VAL A 8 11.42 25.25 16.16
C VAL A 8 10.10 24.52 15.91
N CYS A 9 8.95 25.19 16.07
CA CYS A 9 7.65 24.60 15.75
C CYS A 9 7.57 24.13 14.30
N PHE A 10 7.95 24.98 13.33
CA PHE A 10 7.96 24.57 11.93
C PHE A 10 8.93 23.42 11.65
N SER A 11 10.09 23.41 12.30
CA SER A 11 11.05 22.31 12.16
C SER A 11 10.49 20.98 12.69
N ILE A 12 9.74 21.00 13.80
CA ILE A 12 9.09 19.80 14.35
C ILE A 12 7.99 19.31 13.41
N ILE A 13 7.15 20.22 12.88
CA ILE A 13 6.09 19.87 11.94
C ILE A 13 6.69 19.21 10.68
N PHE A 14 7.75 19.78 10.13
CA PHE A 14 8.46 19.20 8.99
C PHE A 14 9.06 17.83 9.29
N LEU A 15 9.65 17.67 10.47
CA LEU A 15 10.22 16.39 10.88
C LEU A 15 9.15 15.30 10.99
N VAL A 16 8.00 15.61 11.59
CA VAL A 16 6.86 14.69 11.68
C VAL A 16 6.32 14.36 10.30
N PHE A 17 6.17 15.36 9.42
CA PHE A 17 5.69 15.14 8.06
C PHE A 17 6.61 14.23 7.23
N LEU A 18 7.93 14.43 7.32
CA LEU A 18 8.91 13.61 6.60
C LEU A 18 9.01 12.18 7.15
N SER A 19 8.88 12.02 8.46
CA SER A 19 9.00 10.71 9.12
C SER A 19 7.69 9.91 9.12
N ALA A 20 6.55 10.53 8.86
CA ALA A 20 5.23 9.91 8.90
C ALA A 20 5.12 8.58 8.11
N PRO A 21 5.43 8.51 6.80
CA PRO A 21 5.34 7.26 6.06
C PRO A 21 6.27 6.17 6.63
N THR A 22 7.46 6.53 7.09
CA THR A 22 8.41 5.58 7.70
C THR A 22 7.92 5.01 9.03
N VAL A 23 7.29 5.84 9.87
CA VAL A 23 6.73 5.39 11.15
C VAL A 23 5.51 4.50 10.91
N ILE A 24 4.66 4.84 9.94
CA ILE A 24 3.48 4.04 9.59
C ILE A 24 3.89 2.64 9.10
N THR A 25 4.85 2.56 8.18
CA THR A 25 5.37 1.25 7.73
C THR A 25 6.02 0.46 8.85
N MET A 26 6.66 1.13 9.82
CA MET A 26 7.31 0.44 10.95
C MET A 26 6.30 -0.18 11.94
N VAL A 27 5.08 0.37 12.02
CA VAL A 27 4.02 -0.17 12.89
C VAL A 27 3.24 -1.29 12.19
N ASP A 28 2.94 -1.12 10.89
CA ASP A 28 2.21 -2.10 10.10
C ASP A 28 2.67 -2.06 8.63
N ASP A 29 3.31 -3.14 8.19
CA ASP A 29 3.80 -3.31 6.81
C ASP A 29 2.66 -3.51 5.78
N SER A 30 1.42 -3.71 6.25
CA SER A 30 0.25 -3.91 5.38
C SER A 30 -0.37 -2.61 4.87
N ILE A 31 0.00 -1.48 5.48
CA ILE A 31 -0.58 -0.16 5.16
C ILE A 31 0.10 0.42 3.91
N ASP A 32 -0.71 0.80 2.92
CA ASP A 32 -0.22 1.43 1.69
C ASP A 32 0.15 2.90 1.94
N VAL A 33 1.45 3.20 1.89
CA VAL A 33 2.01 4.56 2.04
C VAL A 33 2.15 5.32 0.71
N SER A 34 1.82 4.70 -0.43
CA SER A 34 1.91 5.33 -1.76
C SER A 34 1.04 6.59 -1.88
N PHE A 35 -0.11 6.60 -1.21
CA PHE A 35 -1.02 7.75 -1.15
C PHE A 35 -0.36 9.02 -0.58
N PHE A 36 0.55 8.86 0.38
CA PHE A 36 1.27 9.97 1.00
C PHE A 36 2.21 10.67 0.00
N PHE A 37 2.79 9.90 -0.93
CA PHE A 37 3.64 10.42 -2.00
C PHE A 37 2.82 10.94 -3.19
N ALA A 38 1.74 10.25 -3.58
CA ALA A 38 0.84 10.69 -4.63
C ALA A 38 0.20 12.06 -4.32
N SER A 39 -0.17 12.28 -3.06
CA SER A 39 -0.73 13.58 -2.62
C SER A 39 0.26 14.75 -2.73
N SER A 40 1.57 14.48 -2.80
CA SER A 40 2.62 15.48 -2.96
C SER A 40 3.08 15.63 -4.43
N GLU A 41 2.63 14.78 -5.34
CA GLU A 41 3.00 14.81 -6.75
C GLU A 41 2.16 15.87 -7.49
N GLU A 42 2.80 16.94 -7.94
CA GLU A 42 2.11 18.09 -8.54
C GLU A 42 1.68 17.84 -10.01
N GLU A 43 2.22 16.82 -10.68
CA GLU A 43 1.92 16.48 -12.09
C GLU A 43 0.57 15.77 -12.28
N GLU A 44 -0.03 15.16 -11.25
CA GLU A 44 -1.28 14.38 -11.38
C GLU A 44 -2.57 15.23 -11.47
N LYS A 45 -2.49 16.57 -11.36
CA LYS A 45 -3.67 17.46 -11.49
C LYS A 45 -4.07 17.76 -12.94
N GLY A 46 -3.82 16.82 -13.85
CA GLY A 46 -4.25 16.82 -15.24
C GLY A 46 -5.70 16.37 -15.44
N GLY A 47 -6.66 17.02 -14.79
CA GLY A 47 -8.08 16.92 -15.16
C GLY A 47 -8.98 16.28 -14.10
N LYS A 48 -10.05 17.03 -13.78
CA LYS A 48 -11.14 16.77 -12.82
C LYS A 48 -10.84 17.20 -11.39
N LYS A 49 -11.06 18.50 -11.19
CA LYS A 49 -11.51 19.04 -9.92
C LYS A 49 -12.84 18.39 -9.54
N ASP A 50 -13.09 18.35 -8.24
CA ASP A 50 -14.40 18.12 -7.62
C ASP A 50 -14.88 16.67 -7.60
N LYS A 51 -14.44 15.94 -6.58
CA LYS A 51 -15.28 15.09 -5.72
C LYS A 51 -14.45 14.56 -4.58
N ASP A 52 -14.88 14.90 -3.38
CA ASP A 52 -14.61 14.11 -2.20
C ASP A 52 -13.12 14.02 -1.84
N VAL A 53 -12.59 15.14 -1.32
CA VAL A 53 -11.87 15.02 -0.04
C VAL A 53 -12.92 14.62 0.99
N GLU A 54 -13.48 13.42 0.83
CA GLU A 54 -13.93 12.60 1.93
C GLU A 54 -12.67 12.48 2.75
N ILE A 55 -12.57 13.40 3.72
CA ILE A 55 -11.70 13.21 4.85
C ILE A 55 -12.15 11.85 5.35
N LEU A 56 -11.41 10.80 4.98
CA LEU A 56 -11.44 9.50 5.60
C LEU A 56 -10.91 9.73 7.02
N VAL A 57 -11.61 10.56 7.79
CA VAL A 57 -11.75 10.35 9.22
C VAL A 57 -12.43 9.00 9.24
N PHE A 58 -11.61 7.94 9.24
CA PHE A 58 -12.02 6.67 9.78
C PHE A 58 -12.83 7.03 11.01
N ASP A 59 -14.11 6.67 11.00
CA ASP A 59 -14.98 6.78 12.15
C ASP A 59 -14.35 5.86 13.20
N LEU A 60 -13.33 6.40 13.89
CA LEU A 60 -12.55 5.72 14.90
C LEU A 60 -13.50 5.65 16.08
N ASN A 61 -14.36 4.64 16.02
CA ASN A 61 -15.08 4.14 17.16
C ASN A 61 -14.00 3.70 18.16
N MET A 62 -13.61 4.63 19.04
CA MET A 62 -12.58 4.49 20.08
C MET A 62 -12.90 3.42 21.13
N ASN A 63 -13.86 2.53 20.85
CA ASN A 63 -14.35 1.48 21.74
C ASN A 63 -13.82 0.08 21.41
N GLU A 64 -13.08 -0.10 20.31
CA GLU A 64 -12.44 -1.39 19.98
C GLU A 64 -10.95 -1.18 19.69
N LEU A 65 -10.20 -0.63 20.66
CA LEU A 65 -8.76 -0.86 20.74
C LEU A 65 -8.55 -2.20 21.48
N GLU A 66 -9.18 -3.26 20.99
CA GLU A 66 -8.77 -4.62 21.31
C GLU A 66 -7.69 -4.95 20.30
N PHE A 67 -6.43 -4.79 20.73
CA PHE A 67 -5.28 -5.30 20.00
C PHE A 67 -5.34 -6.83 20.05
N ALA A 68 -6.30 -7.40 19.32
CA ALA A 68 -6.32 -8.81 19.00
C ALA A 68 -5.18 -9.01 18.01
N SER A 69 -4.04 -9.46 18.53
CA SER A 69 -2.99 -10.04 17.71
C SER A 69 -3.57 -11.27 17.01
N ASN A 70 -4.21 -11.05 15.87
CA ASN A 70 -4.45 -12.10 14.89
C ASN A 70 -3.09 -12.39 14.26
N GLU A 71 -2.25 -13.13 15.00
CA GLU A 71 -1.28 -13.99 14.36
C GLU A 71 -2.11 -14.94 13.50
N SER A 72 -2.27 -14.62 12.23
CA SER A 72 -2.74 -15.60 11.26
C SER A 72 -1.70 -16.70 11.31
N GLU A 73 -2.05 -17.84 11.93
CA GLU A 73 -1.27 -19.06 11.82
C GLU A 73 -1.03 -19.26 10.33
N ASN A 74 0.21 -19.01 9.89
CA ASN A 74 0.64 -19.20 8.52
C ASN A 74 0.66 -20.71 8.28
N ASN A 75 -0.52 -21.27 8.02
CA ASN A 75 -0.74 -22.64 7.63
C ASN A 75 -0.26 -22.82 6.17
N LEU A 76 1.04 -22.60 5.96
CA LEU A 76 1.75 -22.96 4.74
C LEU A 76 1.94 -24.48 4.76
N GLU A 77 0.83 -25.18 4.60
CA GLU A 77 0.80 -26.64 4.56
C GLU A 77 1.40 -27.10 3.22
N TYR A 78 2.46 -27.89 3.30
CA TYR A 78 3.11 -28.44 2.12
C TYR A 78 2.20 -29.48 1.46
N TYR A 79 1.65 -29.14 0.29
CA TYR A 79 0.89 -30.11 -0.52
C TYR A 79 1.78 -30.74 -1.59
N PHE A 80 2.05 -32.03 -1.44
CA PHE A 80 2.76 -32.81 -2.46
C PHE A 80 1.85 -32.98 -3.70
N LYS A 81 2.12 -32.21 -4.75
CA LYS A 81 1.38 -32.31 -6.01
C LYS A 81 1.80 -33.59 -6.74
N ASN A 82 0.99 -34.64 -6.62
CA ASN A 82 1.07 -35.84 -7.45
C ASN A 82 0.58 -35.54 -8.87
N TYR A 83 1.41 -34.88 -9.68
CA TYR A 83 1.07 -34.65 -11.08
C TYR A 83 1.32 -35.93 -11.91
N PRO A 84 0.36 -36.33 -12.76
CA PRO A 84 0.62 -37.37 -13.74
C PRO A 84 1.71 -36.90 -14.71
N LYS A 85 2.51 -37.84 -15.21
CA LYS A 85 3.59 -37.55 -16.15
C LYS A 85 3.03 -36.76 -17.35
N PRO A 86 3.50 -35.53 -17.61
CA PRO A 86 3.00 -34.76 -18.73
C PRO A 86 3.28 -35.53 -20.03
N HIS A 87 2.31 -35.52 -20.93
CA HIS A 87 2.46 -36.09 -22.26
C HIS A 87 3.46 -35.23 -23.05
N LEU A 88 4.75 -35.58 -22.94
CA LEU A 88 5.90 -34.92 -23.59
C LEU A 88 5.80 -34.82 -25.12
N ASN A 89 4.85 -35.52 -25.73
CA ASN A 89 4.66 -35.60 -27.18
C ASN A 89 3.48 -34.76 -27.70
N LEU A 90 2.91 -33.85 -26.90
CA LEU A 90 2.01 -32.81 -27.44
C LEU A 90 2.85 -31.72 -28.11
N ILE A 91 3.33 -32.04 -29.31
CA ILE A 91 3.85 -31.06 -30.24
C ILE A 91 2.63 -30.37 -30.82
N SER A 92 2.16 -29.30 -30.18
CA SER A 92 1.12 -28.47 -30.78
C SER A 92 1.67 -27.91 -32.09
N PRO A 93 0.98 -28.10 -33.24
CA PRO A 93 1.44 -27.51 -34.47
C PRO A 93 1.53 -25.99 -34.30
N PRO A 94 2.55 -25.33 -34.88
CA PRO A 94 2.63 -23.88 -34.86
C PRO A 94 1.34 -23.29 -35.47
N PRO A 95 0.83 -22.17 -34.93
CA PRO A 95 -0.36 -21.51 -35.46
C PRO A 95 -0.19 -21.21 -36.94
N GLU A 96 -1.22 -21.49 -37.75
CA GLU A 96 -1.22 -21.06 -39.15
C GLU A 96 -1.19 -19.52 -39.20
N LEU A 97 -0.08 -18.95 -39.67
CA LEU A 97 0.04 -17.52 -39.94
C LEU A 97 -0.79 -17.19 -41.19
N HIS A 98 -2.10 -17.04 -41.01
CA HIS A 98 -2.94 -16.36 -41.99
C HIS A 98 -2.66 -14.86 -41.91
N ILE A 99 -1.61 -14.41 -42.61
CA ILE A 99 -1.38 -13.00 -42.91
C ILE A 99 -2.25 -12.67 -44.12
N LEU A 100 -3.33 -11.94 -43.88
CA LEU A 100 -4.19 -11.30 -44.88
C LEU A 100 -3.89 -9.81 -44.93
#